data_AF-X0WIR0-F1
#
_entry.id   AF-X0WIR0-F1
#
_cell.length_a   1.000
_cell.length_b   1.000
_cell.length_c   1.000
_cell.angle_alpha   90.00
_cell.angle_beta   90.00
_cell.angle_gamma   90.00
#
_symmetry.space_group_name_H-M   'P 1'
#
loop_
_entity.id
_entity.type
_entity.pdbx_description
1 polymer ?
#
loop_
_entity_poly.entity_id
_entity_poly.type
_entity_poly.pdbx_seq_one_letter_code
_entity_poly.pdbx_strand_id
1 'polypeptide(L)'
;ASIQSSDLARGIEWRNKYKKPIVFDECKYEGNIPQGWGRITAQELTHRFWLGTISGCYVGHGETYKHPKDILWWSKGGVLHGQSPARITFLKKIMEPTPFAQMEPRELPSGSYLLSKAGELYFIYFTTPMAMTLELPGPRPYKVDGIDTWNMTITPMGNAAPGRFSFTPPKAKYLLRLSVYAPGEKMRPDVKASANPTEGTAPLKVKFSTPTKLRRRWEFGDGTSSSEPNPVHVYKEPGLYIAMLTVTDDNGLSASTALSIV
;
A
#
# COMPACT_ATOMS: atom_id res chain seq x y z
N ALA A 1 8.05 -21.32 -14.40
CA ALA A 1 8.25 -22.37 -13.39
C ALA A 1 7.12 -22.26 -12.38
N SER A 2 6.46 -23.38 -12.06
CA SER A 2 5.54 -23.48 -10.91
C SER A 2 6.37 -23.95 -9.70
N ILE A 3 6.27 -23.25 -8.58
CA ILE A 3 7.14 -23.43 -7.42
C ILE A 3 6.32 -23.43 -6.14
N GLN A 4 6.60 -24.40 -5.26
CA GLN A 4 6.20 -24.39 -3.86
C GLN A 4 7.31 -23.73 -3.03
N SER A 5 7.10 -22.48 -2.60
CA SER A 5 8.06 -21.73 -1.79
C SER A 5 7.38 -20.56 -1.09
N SER A 6 7.81 -20.27 0.13
CA SER A 6 7.43 -19.05 0.86
C SER A 6 8.45 -17.91 0.78
N ASP A 7 9.51 -18.08 -0.01
CA ASP A 7 10.53 -17.05 -0.24
C ASP A 7 10.19 -16.27 -1.53
N LEU A 8 9.23 -15.36 -1.42
CA LEU A 8 8.69 -14.61 -2.55
C LEU A 8 9.72 -13.62 -3.11
N ALA A 9 10.65 -13.13 -2.27
CA ALA A 9 11.69 -12.17 -2.67
C ALA A 9 12.62 -12.76 -3.73
N ARG A 10 12.89 -14.08 -3.67
CA ARG A 10 13.68 -14.79 -4.69
C ARG A 10 13.02 -14.87 -6.05
N GLY A 11 11.76 -14.42 -6.19
CA GLY A 11 11.10 -14.31 -7.48
C GLY A 11 11.92 -13.52 -8.51
N ILE A 12 12.59 -12.45 -8.09
CA ILE A 12 13.46 -11.64 -8.97
C ILE A 12 14.67 -12.45 -9.45
N GLU A 13 15.37 -13.13 -8.53
CA GLU A 13 16.48 -14.04 -8.83
C GLU A 13 16.05 -15.11 -9.84
N TRP A 14 14.91 -15.76 -9.60
CA TRP A 14 14.42 -16.84 -10.44
C TRP A 14 13.94 -16.38 -11.82
N ARG A 15 13.31 -15.21 -11.93
CA ARG A 15 13.02 -14.59 -13.23
C ARG A 15 14.30 -14.38 -14.03
N ASN A 16 15.34 -13.86 -13.38
CA ASN A 16 16.64 -13.61 -14.02
C ASN A 16 17.34 -14.90 -14.45
N LYS A 17 17.29 -15.94 -13.62
CA LYS A 17 17.89 -17.24 -13.89
C LYS A 17 17.17 -18.01 -14.99
N TYR A 18 15.84 -18.12 -14.90
CA TYR A 18 15.06 -19.00 -15.77
C TYR A 18 14.54 -18.33 -17.03
N LYS A 19 14.50 -16.99 -17.08
CA LYS A 19 13.95 -16.21 -18.21
C LYS A 19 12.55 -16.69 -18.64
N LYS A 20 11.74 -17.10 -17.66
CA LYS A 20 10.36 -17.59 -17.82
C LYS A 20 9.47 -16.98 -16.73
N PRO A 21 8.14 -16.89 -16.95
CA PRO A 21 7.20 -16.58 -15.88
C PRO A 21 7.41 -17.48 -14.66
N ILE A 22 7.40 -16.89 -13.48
CA ILE A 22 7.50 -17.60 -12.20
C ILE A 22 6.14 -17.54 -11.52
N VAL A 23 5.61 -18.70 -11.16
CA VAL A 23 4.37 -18.86 -10.42
C VAL A 23 4.73 -19.52 -9.09
N PHE A 24 4.53 -18.79 -8.00
CA PHE A 24 4.51 -19.34 -6.65
C PHE A 24 3.16 -20.01 -6.44
N ASP A 25 3.03 -21.22 -6.97
CA ASP A 25 1.78 -21.97 -7.00
C ASP A 25 1.31 -22.33 -5.57
N GLU A 26 2.28 -22.53 -4.67
CA GLU A 26 2.02 -22.70 -3.25
C GLU A 26 3.01 -21.89 -2.41
N CYS A 27 2.50 -20.90 -1.67
CA CYS A 27 3.26 -20.07 -0.75
C CYS A 27 2.72 -20.13 0.68
N LYS A 28 2.25 -21.32 1.11
CA LYS A 28 1.42 -21.56 2.30
C LYS A 28 0.00 -21.01 2.16
N TYR A 29 -0.88 -21.39 3.08
CA TYR A 29 -2.30 -21.09 3.03
C TYR A 29 -2.81 -20.39 4.29
N GLU A 30 -3.75 -19.48 4.10
CA GLU A 30 -4.51 -18.87 5.18
C GLU A 30 -5.36 -19.94 5.87
N GLY A 31 -5.28 -20.08 7.18
CA GLY A 31 -6.08 -21.10 7.87
C GLY A 31 -5.68 -21.36 9.31
N ASN A 32 -6.16 -22.49 9.85
CA ASN A 32 -5.99 -22.85 11.26
C ASN A 32 -5.69 -24.35 11.48
N ILE A 33 -5.25 -25.08 10.45
CA ILE A 33 -4.79 -26.46 10.62
C ILE A 33 -3.45 -26.49 11.38
N PRO A 34 -3.11 -27.57 12.11
CA PRO A 34 -1.88 -27.60 12.90
C PRO A 34 -0.59 -27.57 12.06
N GLN A 35 -0.68 -27.93 10.78
CA GLN A 35 0.46 -27.99 9.88
C GLN A 35 0.99 -26.59 9.55
N GLY A 36 2.32 -26.44 9.59
CA GLY A 36 2.99 -25.15 9.38
C GLY A 36 2.77 -24.49 8.00
N TRP A 37 2.26 -25.24 7.03
CA TRP A 37 1.92 -24.75 5.68
C TRP A 37 0.48 -24.22 5.56
N GLY A 38 -0.42 -24.51 6.50
CA GLY A 38 -1.85 -24.12 6.40
C GLY A 38 -2.37 -23.29 7.57
N ARG A 39 -1.49 -22.52 8.21
CA ARG A 39 -1.81 -21.75 9.43
C ARG A 39 -1.31 -20.32 9.43
N ILE A 40 -1.02 -19.75 8.27
CA ILE A 40 -0.66 -18.33 8.21
C ILE A 40 -1.92 -17.47 8.31
N THR A 41 -1.76 -16.23 8.74
CA THR A 41 -2.87 -15.28 8.80
C THR A 41 -3.23 -14.75 7.42
N ALA A 42 -4.43 -14.21 7.28
CA ALA A 42 -4.87 -13.50 6.10
C ALA A 42 -3.92 -12.34 5.73
N GLN A 43 -3.43 -11.60 6.73
CA GLN A 43 -2.49 -10.49 6.54
C GLN A 43 -1.16 -10.98 5.98
N GLU A 44 -0.68 -12.14 6.44
CA GLU A 44 0.55 -12.74 5.96
C GLU A 44 0.40 -13.26 4.53
N LEU A 45 -0.70 -13.93 4.20
CA LEU A 45 -0.96 -14.37 2.82
C LEU A 45 -1.10 -13.16 1.88
N THR A 46 -1.84 -12.12 2.31
CA THR A 46 -1.96 -10.85 1.56
C THR A 46 -0.60 -10.21 1.30
N HIS A 47 0.28 -10.17 2.31
CA HIS A 47 1.64 -9.67 2.17
C HIS A 47 2.44 -10.44 1.10
N ARG A 48 2.36 -11.78 1.10
CA ARG A 48 3.03 -12.64 0.11
C ARG A 48 2.53 -12.40 -1.30
N PHE A 49 1.23 -12.18 -1.47
CA PHE A 49 0.64 -11.83 -2.76
C PHE A 49 1.20 -10.51 -3.30
N TRP A 50 1.28 -9.47 -2.47
CA TRP A 50 1.90 -8.20 -2.86
C TRP A 50 3.37 -8.37 -3.17
N LEU A 51 4.13 -9.04 -2.29
CA LEU A 51 5.56 -9.26 -2.48
C LEU A 51 5.85 -10.02 -3.79
N GLY A 52 5.21 -11.18 -3.99
CA GLY A 52 5.39 -11.98 -5.21
C GLY A 52 4.99 -11.23 -6.48
N THR A 53 3.89 -10.46 -6.44
CA THR A 53 3.46 -9.66 -7.59
C THR A 53 4.44 -8.55 -7.93
N ILE A 54 4.93 -7.80 -6.92
CA ILE A 54 5.90 -6.72 -7.12
C ILE A 54 7.29 -7.26 -7.50
N SER A 55 7.61 -8.49 -7.12
CA SER A 55 8.77 -9.23 -7.67
C SER A 55 8.59 -9.68 -9.12
N GLY A 56 7.49 -9.32 -9.79
CA GLY A 56 7.19 -9.65 -11.19
C GLY A 56 6.76 -11.10 -11.40
N CYS A 57 6.21 -11.74 -10.36
CA CYS A 57 5.77 -13.14 -10.36
C CYS A 57 4.25 -13.24 -10.18
N TYR A 58 3.73 -14.47 -10.26
CA TYR A 58 2.34 -14.81 -9.98
C TYR A 58 2.28 -15.64 -8.70
N VAL A 59 1.17 -15.58 -7.97
CA VAL A 59 1.02 -16.25 -6.66
C VAL A 59 -0.32 -17.00 -6.62
N GLY A 60 -0.27 -18.27 -6.23
CA GLY A 60 -1.42 -19.14 -6.01
C GLY A 60 -2.01 -18.93 -4.62
N HIS A 61 -3.34 -18.96 -4.54
CA HIS A 61 -4.09 -18.84 -3.29
C HIS A 61 -4.46 -20.23 -2.76
N GLY A 62 -4.51 -20.38 -1.44
CA GLY A 62 -5.19 -21.49 -0.80
C GLY A 62 -5.64 -21.16 0.61
N GLU A 63 -6.64 -21.90 1.07
CA GLU A 63 -7.28 -21.71 2.37
C GLU A 63 -7.53 -23.05 3.08
N THR A 64 -7.26 -23.10 4.37
CA THR A 64 -7.30 -24.30 5.22
C THR A 64 -7.95 -24.01 6.57
N TYR A 65 -9.16 -23.45 6.58
CA TYR A 65 -9.97 -23.39 7.79
C TYR A 65 -10.69 -24.71 8.04
N LYS A 66 -10.50 -25.29 9.22
CA LYS A 66 -11.24 -26.49 9.66
C LYS A 66 -12.74 -26.23 9.65
N HIS A 67 -13.48 -27.15 9.04
CA HIS A 67 -14.94 -27.12 9.00
C HIS A 67 -15.52 -28.36 9.70
N PRO A 68 -16.67 -28.27 10.40
CA PRO A 68 -17.28 -29.41 11.12
C PRO A 68 -17.58 -30.64 10.24
N LYS A 69 -17.82 -30.43 8.94
CA LYS A 69 -18.01 -31.50 7.95
C LYS A 69 -16.71 -31.98 7.29
N ASP A 70 -15.56 -31.69 7.89
CA ASP A 70 -14.23 -31.97 7.34
C ASP A 70 -14.02 -31.39 5.93
N ILE A 71 -14.62 -30.23 5.62
CA ILE A 71 -14.41 -29.53 4.35
C ILE A 71 -13.21 -28.58 4.53
N LEU A 72 -12.10 -28.88 3.87
CA LEU A 72 -10.95 -27.98 3.75
C LEU A 72 -10.90 -27.46 2.32
N TRP A 73 -11.09 -26.15 2.15
CA TRP A 73 -11.24 -25.54 0.81
C TRP A 73 -10.11 -25.94 -0.14
N TRP A 74 -8.87 -25.89 0.34
CA TRP A 74 -7.67 -26.27 -0.42
C TRP A 74 -7.76 -27.64 -1.14
N SER A 75 -8.43 -28.65 -0.56
CA SER A 75 -8.54 -29.99 -1.18
C SER A 75 -9.93 -30.34 -1.69
N LYS A 76 -10.98 -29.80 -1.05
CA LYS A 76 -12.38 -30.21 -1.27
C LYS A 76 -13.24 -29.11 -1.90
N GLY A 77 -12.67 -27.93 -2.12
CA GLY A 77 -13.41 -26.75 -2.58
C GLY A 77 -14.47 -26.29 -1.56
N GLY A 78 -15.48 -25.57 -2.04
CA GLY A 78 -16.56 -25.02 -1.22
C GLY A 78 -16.49 -23.50 -1.08
N VAL A 79 -16.85 -23.00 0.09
CA VAL A 79 -16.90 -21.57 0.40
C VAL A 79 -15.58 -21.13 1.02
N LEU A 80 -15.10 -19.96 0.63
CA LEU A 80 -13.96 -19.30 1.27
C LEU A 80 -14.41 -18.62 2.57
N HIS A 81 -13.69 -18.85 3.65
CA HIS A 81 -13.96 -18.32 4.99
C HIS A 81 -12.96 -17.24 5.42
N GLY A 82 -11.83 -17.14 4.72
CA GLY A 82 -10.75 -16.23 4.99
C GLY A 82 -11.01 -14.79 4.57
N GLN A 83 -10.08 -13.93 4.94
CA GLN A 83 -10.11 -12.50 4.65
C GLN A 83 -9.22 -12.11 3.47
N SER A 84 -8.23 -12.93 3.10
CA SER A 84 -7.33 -12.63 1.97
C SER A 84 -8.00 -12.61 0.59
N PRO A 85 -9.07 -13.37 0.27
CA PRO A 85 -9.66 -13.35 -1.07
C PRO A 85 -10.12 -11.95 -1.53
N ALA A 86 -10.71 -11.17 -0.62
CA ALA A 86 -11.09 -9.78 -0.90
C ALA A 86 -9.87 -8.88 -1.18
N ARG A 87 -8.75 -9.08 -0.47
CA ARG A 87 -7.51 -8.32 -0.65
C ARG A 87 -6.78 -8.71 -1.92
N ILE A 88 -6.81 -9.99 -2.29
CA ILE A 88 -6.28 -10.48 -3.56
C ILE A 88 -7.10 -9.90 -4.74
N THR A 89 -8.41 -9.78 -4.56
CA THR A 89 -9.28 -9.08 -5.54
C THR A 89 -8.91 -7.60 -5.66
N PHE A 90 -8.61 -6.93 -4.55
CA PHE A 90 -8.12 -5.55 -4.56
C PHE A 90 -6.77 -5.40 -5.28
N LEU A 91 -5.82 -6.29 -5.01
CA LEU A 91 -4.55 -6.37 -5.75
C LEU A 91 -4.80 -6.54 -7.24
N LYS A 92 -5.67 -7.49 -7.63
CA LYS A 92 -6.03 -7.72 -9.03
C LYS A 92 -6.55 -6.44 -9.70
N LYS A 93 -7.49 -5.73 -9.06
CA LYS A 93 -8.04 -4.46 -9.59
C LYS A 93 -6.97 -3.40 -9.83
N ILE A 94 -5.91 -3.36 -9.02
CA ILE A 94 -4.81 -2.42 -9.17
C ILE A 94 -3.86 -2.84 -10.31
N MET A 95 -3.58 -4.14 -10.43
CA MET A 95 -2.53 -4.65 -11.32
C MET A 95 -3.03 -5.02 -12.72
N GLU A 96 -4.29 -5.41 -12.88
CA GLU A 96 -4.90 -5.80 -14.17
C GLU A 96 -4.80 -4.72 -15.27
N PRO A 97 -4.99 -3.42 -15.02
CA PRO A 97 -4.85 -2.40 -16.07
C PRO A 97 -3.39 -2.00 -16.39
N THR A 98 -2.40 -2.61 -15.72
CA THR A 98 -0.99 -2.22 -15.85
C THR A 98 -0.32 -2.95 -17.03
N PRO A 99 0.76 -2.40 -17.63
CA PRO A 99 1.55 -3.11 -18.63
C PRO A 99 2.48 -4.15 -17.97
N PHE A 100 1.95 -5.00 -17.09
CA PHE A 100 2.70 -5.86 -16.15
C PHE A 100 3.86 -6.63 -16.80
N ALA A 101 3.63 -7.21 -17.99
CA ALA A 101 4.65 -7.97 -18.72
C ALA A 101 5.86 -7.13 -19.18
N GLN A 102 5.72 -5.81 -19.27
CA GLN A 102 6.77 -4.85 -19.65
C GLN A 102 7.40 -4.19 -18.42
N MET A 103 6.93 -4.49 -17.21
CA MET A 103 7.45 -3.90 -15.98
C MET A 103 8.60 -4.72 -15.42
N GLU A 104 9.62 -4.02 -14.92
CA GLU A 104 10.82 -4.61 -14.38
C GLU A 104 10.82 -4.53 -12.85
N PRO A 105 10.99 -5.68 -12.16
CA PRO A 105 11.09 -5.71 -10.71
C PRO A 105 12.54 -5.47 -10.25
N ARG A 106 12.69 -4.83 -9.09
CA ARG A 106 13.98 -4.60 -8.44
C ARG A 106 13.83 -4.63 -6.93
N GLU A 107 14.78 -5.24 -6.23
CA GLU A 107 14.90 -5.08 -4.79
C GLU A 107 15.53 -3.72 -4.45
N LEU A 108 14.98 -3.06 -3.45
CA LEU A 108 15.43 -1.76 -2.96
C LEU A 108 16.03 -1.91 -1.55
N PRO A 109 16.78 -0.91 -1.06
CA PRO A 109 17.25 -0.89 0.32
C PRO A 109 16.12 -1.10 1.34
N SER A 110 16.50 -1.54 2.55
CA SER A 110 15.57 -1.77 3.66
C SER A 110 14.47 -2.82 3.37
N GLY A 111 14.73 -3.74 2.43
CA GLY A 111 13.82 -4.85 2.10
C GLY A 111 12.54 -4.41 1.41
N SER A 112 12.55 -3.27 0.72
CA SER A 112 11.42 -2.82 -0.10
C SER A 112 11.58 -3.29 -1.55
N TYR A 113 10.49 -3.33 -2.31
CA TYR A 113 10.52 -3.85 -3.67
C TYR A 113 9.87 -2.88 -4.64
N LEU A 114 10.44 -2.77 -5.84
CA LEU A 114 9.96 -1.95 -6.93
C LEU A 114 9.47 -2.86 -8.06
N LEU A 115 8.35 -2.49 -8.68
CA LEU A 115 7.97 -2.94 -10.02
C LEU A 115 7.70 -1.70 -10.86
N SER A 116 8.41 -1.53 -11.98
CA SER A 116 8.29 -0.29 -12.75
C SER A 116 8.42 -0.46 -14.25
N LYS A 117 7.72 0.40 -14.98
CA LYS A 117 8.06 0.75 -16.37
C LYS A 117 8.63 2.17 -16.33
N ALA A 118 9.93 2.29 -16.58
CA ALA A 118 10.66 3.53 -16.36
C ALA A 118 10.04 4.69 -17.17
N GLY A 119 9.85 5.84 -16.52
CA GLY A 119 9.24 7.02 -17.13
C GLY A 119 7.73 6.96 -17.31
N GLU A 120 7.05 5.92 -16.78
CA GLU A 120 5.61 5.72 -16.98
C GLU A 120 4.87 5.36 -15.68
N LEU A 121 5.27 4.27 -15.01
CA LEU A 121 4.52 3.70 -13.89
C LEU A 121 5.45 2.99 -12.91
N TYR A 122 5.30 3.25 -11.63
CA TYR A 122 6.10 2.68 -10.56
C TYR A 122 5.20 2.20 -9.43
N PHE A 123 5.47 1.01 -8.92
CA PHE A 123 4.89 0.46 -7.70
C PHE A 123 5.99 0.13 -6.72
N ILE A 124 5.98 0.76 -5.55
CA ILE A 124 6.97 0.53 -4.50
C ILE A 124 6.27 -0.07 -3.30
N TYR A 125 6.62 -1.31 -2.96
CA TYR A 125 6.10 -2.01 -1.80
C TYR A 125 7.07 -1.94 -0.63
N PHE A 126 6.62 -1.26 0.42
CA PHE A 126 7.37 -1.05 1.64
C PHE A 126 7.04 -2.16 2.63
N THR A 127 8.04 -3.00 2.96
CA THR A 127 7.87 -4.06 3.98
C THR A 127 8.06 -3.52 5.40
N THR A 128 8.69 -2.36 5.53
CA THR A 128 8.96 -1.62 6.78
C THR A 128 8.56 -0.15 6.61
N PRO A 129 8.30 0.60 7.70
CA PRO A 129 7.94 2.01 7.62
C PRO A 129 9.16 2.93 7.39
N MET A 130 10.15 2.50 6.60
CA MET A 130 11.38 3.24 6.37
C MET A 130 11.28 4.18 5.17
N ALA A 131 11.88 5.36 5.31
CA ALA A 131 11.98 6.32 4.22
C ALA A 131 12.79 5.77 3.05
N MET A 132 12.41 6.16 1.84
CA MET A 132 13.10 5.81 0.61
C MET A 132 13.27 7.04 -0.27
N THR A 133 14.34 7.05 -1.06
CA THR A 133 14.55 8.05 -2.12
C THR A 133 14.70 7.35 -3.47
N LEU A 134 14.10 7.92 -4.50
CA LEU A 134 14.13 7.46 -5.88
C LEU A 134 14.46 8.64 -6.80
N GLU A 135 15.09 8.34 -7.93
CA GLU A 135 15.21 9.28 -9.04
C GLU A 135 14.10 8.98 -10.05
N LEU A 136 13.21 9.96 -10.26
CA LEU A 136 12.10 9.87 -11.20
C LEU A 136 12.51 10.47 -12.55
N PRO A 137 12.66 9.66 -13.62
CA PRO A 137 13.11 10.14 -14.92
C PRO A 137 11.97 10.83 -15.69
N GLY A 138 12.34 11.43 -16.83
CA GLY A 138 11.40 11.98 -17.80
C GLY A 138 11.01 13.44 -17.55
N PRO A 139 10.25 14.06 -18.47
CA PRO A 139 9.99 15.50 -18.44
C PRO A 139 8.69 15.89 -17.70
N ARG A 140 7.87 14.91 -17.30
CA ARG A 140 6.52 15.14 -16.77
C ARG A 140 6.41 14.71 -15.31
N PRO A 141 5.62 15.42 -14.49
CA PRO A 141 5.39 15.03 -13.11
C PRO A 141 4.54 13.77 -13.01
N TYR A 142 4.54 13.21 -11.80
CA TYR A 142 3.86 11.98 -11.43
C TYR A 142 2.73 12.29 -10.45
N LYS A 143 1.59 11.61 -10.63
CA LYS A 143 0.57 11.41 -9.61
C LYS A 143 1.13 10.47 -8.55
N VAL A 144 0.98 10.83 -7.27
CA VAL A 144 1.39 10.01 -6.14
C VAL A 144 0.16 9.44 -5.45
N ASP A 145 0.05 8.11 -5.40
CA ASP A 145 -1.01 7.43 -4.66
C ASP A 145 -0.41 6.52 -3.59
N GLY A 146 -0.84 6.68 -2.35
CA GLY A 146 -0.59 5.73 -1.28
C GLY A 146 -1.69 4.68 -1.23
N ILE A 147 -1.32 3.42 -1.03
CA ILE A 147 -2.24 2.28 -1.09
C ILE A 147 -2.07 1.44 0.18
N ASP A 148 -3.12 1.40 0.99
CA ASP A 148 -3.22 0.52 2.14
C ASP A 148 -3.62 -0.88 1.68
N THR A 149 -2.64 -1.78 1.65
CA THR A 149 -2.83 -3.12 1.08
C THR A 149 -3.80 -4.00 1.87
N TRP A 150 -4.01 -3.71 3.15
CA TRP A 150 -4.89 -4.48 4.02
C TRP A 150 -6.30 -3.89 4.10
N ASN A 151 -6.39 -2.58 4.28
CA ASN A 151 -7.67 -1.87 4.35
C ASN A 151 -8.27 -1.59 2.96
N MET A 152 -7.53 -1.89 1.90
CA MET A 152 -7.97 -1.80 0.51
C MET A 152 -8.37 -0.37 0.10
N THR A 153 -7.58 0.61 0.54
CA THR A 153 -7.81 2.03 0.24
C THR A 153 -6.71 2.58 -0.67
N ILE A 154 -7.08 3.58 -1.48
CA ILE A 154 -6.18 4.35 -2.32
C ILE A 154 -6.32 5.82 -1.92
N THR A 155 -5.23 6.43 -1.49
CA THR A 155 -5.16 7.81 -1.04
C THR A 155 -4.35 8.63 -2.05
N PRO A 156 -4.97 9.60 -2.75
CA PRO A 156 -4.24 10.55 -3.58
C PRO A 156 -3.32 11.42 -2.69
N MET A 157 -1.99 11.32 -2.82
CA MET A 157 -1.02 12.01 -1.95
C MET A 157 -0.44 13.29 -2.56
N GLY A 158 -0.90 13.66 -3.76
CA GLY A 158 -0.44 14.84 -4.49
C GLY A 158 0.44 14.47 -5.69
N ASN A 159 1.53 15.23 -5.85
CA ASN A 159 2.37 15.24 -7.06
C ASN A 159 3.85 15.01 -6.71
N ALA A 160 4.60 14.45 -7.65
CA ALA A 160 6.06 14.41 -7.62
C ALA A 160 6.63 14.96 -8.93
N ALA A 161 7.55 15.92 -8.85
CA ALA A 161 8.31 16.37 -10.00
C ALA A 161 9.33 15.30 -10.43
N PRO A 162 9.79 15.31 -11.69
CA PRO A 162 10.99 14.56 -12.08
C PRO A 162 12.21 14.92 -11.22
N GLY A 163 13.12 13.97 -11.08
CA GLY A 163 14.30 14.05 -10.23
C GLY A 163 14.12 13.37 -8.88
N ARG A 164 14.85 13.87 -7.87
CA ARG A 164 14.92 13.26 -6.54
C ARG A 164 13.59 13.36 -5.81
N PHE A 165 13.00 12.21 -5.52
CA PHE A 165 11.74 12.07 -4.78
C PHE A 165 11.95 11.20 -3.54
N SER A 166 11.52 11.69 -2.38
CA SER A 166 11.60 10.95 -1.11
C SER A 166 10.21 10.71 -0.54
N PHE A 167 9.99 9.52 0.02
CA PHE A 167 8.73 9.13 0.64
C PHE A 167 8.97 8.25 1.85
N THR A 168 8.19 8.50 2.92
CA THR A 168 8.12 7.64 4.11
C THR A 168 6.71 7.07 4.19
N PRO A 169 6.53 5.75 4.10
CA PRO A 169 5.20 5.15 4.24
C PRO A 169 4.69 5.32 5.68
N PRO A 170 3.37 5.50 5.88
CA PRO A 170 2.80 5.68 7.22
C PRO A 170 2.87 4.40 8.07
N LYS A 171 3.05 3.24 7.44
CA LYS A 171 3.14 1.93 8.08
C LYS A 171 3.87 0.92 7.20
N ALA A 172 4.21 -0.23 7.77
CA ALA A 172 4.69 -1.39 7.03
C ALA A 172 3.61 -1.95 6.09
N LYS A 173 4.02 -2.74 5.09
CA LYS A 173 3.14 -3.40 4.12
C LYS A 173 2.26 -2.40 3.37
N TYR A 174 2.86 -1.28 2.98
CA TYR A 174 2.21 -0.17 2.28
C TYR A 174 2.73 -0.09 0.85
N LEU A 175 1.89 0.29 -0.10
CA LEU A 175 2.28 0.41 -1.50
C LEU A 175 2.20 1.88 -1.92
N LEU A 176 3.24 2.38 -2.59
CA LEU A 176 3.21 3.65 -3.30
C LEU A 176 3.08 3.39 -4.80
N ARG A 177 2.13 4.06 -5.45
CA ARG A 177 1.99 4.07 -6.90
C ARG A 177 2.34 5.47 -7.43
N LEU A 178 3.26 5.54 -8.39
CA LEU A 178 3.58 6.75 -9.13
C LEU A 178 3.20 6.55 -10.60
N SER A 179 2.38 7.43 -11.16
CA SER A 179 1.98 7.37 -12.58
C SER A 179 2.13 8.74 -13.23
N VAL A 180 2.69 8.79 -14.44
CA VAL A 180 2.93 10.07 -15.12
C VAL A 180 1.62 10.76 -15.52
N TYR A 181 1.57 12.08 -15.36
CA TYR A 181 0.47 12.90 -15.87
C TYR A 181 0.43 12.91 -17.40
N ALA A 182 -0.75 12.75 -17.99
CA ALA A 182 -0.94 12.95 -19.43
C ALA A 182 -0.72 14.42 -19.81
N PRO A 183 -0.32 14.73 -21.08
CA PRO A 183 -0.20 16.12 -21.52
C PRO A 183 -1.53 16.87 -21.35
N GLY A 184 -1.50 18.03 -20.68
CA GLY A 184 -2.69 18.83 -20.40
C GLY A 184 -3.58 18.32 -19.26
N GLU A 185 -3.24 17.19 -18.62
CA GLU A 185 -3.96 16.72 -17.43
C GLU A 185 -3.77 17.70 -16.27
N LYS A 186 -4.87 18.09 -15.62
CA LYS A 186 -4.82 18.98 -14.46
C LYS A 186 -4.15 18.27 -13.28
N MET A 187 -3.20 18.94 -12.64
CA MET A 187 -2.50 18.40 -11.47
C MET A 187 -3.37 18.49 -10.22
N ARG A 188 -3.18 17.54 -9.31
CA ARG A 188 -3.78 17.58 -7.97
C ARG A 188 -3.29 18.80 -7.20
N PRO A 189 -4.08 19.33 -6.25
CA PRO A 189 -3.60 20.41 -5.40
C PRO A 189 -2.42 19.96 -4.54
N ASP A 190 -1.55 20.91 -4.17
CA ASP A 190 -0.55 20.66 -3.15
C ASP A 190 -1.21 20.60 -1.77
N VAL A 191 -0.74 19.66 -0.96
CA VAL A 191 -1.24 19.44 0.40
C VAL A 191 -0.08 19.49 1.39
N LYS A 192 -0.20 20.37 2.39
CA LYS A 192 0.73 20.50 3.51
C LYS A 192 -0.05 20.61 4.79
N ALA A 193 0.43 19.92 5.81
CA ALA A 193 -0.18 19.85 7.13
C ALA A 193 0.92 19.89 8.19
N SER A 194 0.61 20.44 9.35
CA SER A 194 1.44 20.34 10.55
C SER A 194 0.57 20.09 11.77
N ALA A 195 1.17 19.46 12.79
CA ALA A 195 0.58 19.21 14.09
C ALA A 195 1.59 19.53 15.19
N ASN A 196 1.11 20.03 16.33
CA ASN A 196 1.95 20.25 17.51
C ASN A 196 1.12 20.15 18.81
N PRO A 197 1.54 19.35 19.80
CA PRO A 197 2.61 18.34 19.73
C PRO A 197 2.21 17.14 18.85
N THR A 198 3.17 16.32 18.43
CA THR A 198 2.92 15.03 17.73
C THR A 198 3.04 13.82 18.64
N GLU A 199 3.49 14.00 19.88
CA GLU A 199 3.56 12.94 20.87
C GLU A 199 3.30 13.45 22.29
N GLY A 200 2.79 12.60 23.18
CA GLY A 200 2.65 12.91 24.60
C GLY A 200 1.74 11.94 25.36
N THR A 201 1.34 12.33 26.58
CA THR A 201 0.41 11.52 27.38
C THR A 201 -1.03 11.93 27.12
N ALA A 202 -1.93 10.94 27.11
CA ALA A 202 -3.35 11.18 27.03
C ALA A 202 -3.87 11.83 28.34
N PRO A 203 -4.81 12.81 28.28
CA PRO A 203 -5.37 13.39 27.06
C PRO A 203 -4.41 14.36 26.37
N LEU A 204 -4.12 14.13 25.09
CA LEU A 204 -3.18 14.93 24.31
C LEU A 204 -3.92 15.97 23.46
N LYS A 205 -3.73 17.26 23.77
CA LYS A 205 -4.31 18.38 23.02
C LYS A 205 -3.37 18.80 21.89
N VAL A 206 -3.75 18.51 20.65
CA VAL A 206 -2.94 18.78 19.45
C VAL A 206 -3.54 19.92 18.63
N LYS A 207 -2.69 20.86 18.23
CA LYS A 207 -3.04 21.93 17.29
C LYS A 207 -2.62 21.52 15.89
N PHE A 208 -3.58 21.44 14.98
CA PHE A 208 -3.34 21.19 13.57
C PHE A 208 -3.32 22.51 12.79
N SER A 209 -2.64 22.53 11.66
CA SER A 209 -2.67 23.68 10.75
C SER A 209 -2.36 23.27 9.31
N THR A 210 -2.86 24.06 8.37
CA THR A 210 -2.54 23.94 6.95
C THR A 210 -2.50 25.33 6.30
N PRO A 211 -1.52 25.61 5.41
CA PRO A 211 -1.46 26.89 4.70
C PRO A 211 -2.50 26.99 3.57
N THR A 212 -3.22 25.90 3.26
CA THR A 212 -4.16 25.89 2.13
C THR A 212 -5.38 26.76 2.39
N LYS A 213 -5.85 27.43 1.33
CA LYS A 213 -7.12 28.16 1.29
C LYS A 213 -8.23 27.38 0.58
N LEU A 214 -7.89 26.21 0.03
CA LEU A 214 -8.83 25.33 -0.66
C LEU A 214 -9.76 24.63 0.32
N ARG A 215 -10.80 23.98 -0.21
CA ARG A 215 -11.69 23.13 0.59
C ARG A 215 -10.88 22.02 1.25
N ARG A 216 -11.14 21.75 2.52
CA ARG A 216 -10.39 20.78 3.31
C ARG A 216 -11.25 19.97 4.26
N ARG A 217 -10.75 18.79 4.61
CA ARG A 217 -11.29 17.92 5.64
C ARG A 217 -10.14 17.29 6.40
N TRP A 218 -10.15 17.46 7.72
CA TRP A 218 -9.33 16.74 8.67
C TRP A 218 -10.10 15.53 9.16
N GLU A 219 -9.46 14.37 9.19
CA GLU A 219 -9.91 13.16 9.87
C GLU A 219 -8.84 12.81 10.90
N PHE A 220 -9.17 12.79 12.18
CA PHE A 220 -8.16 12.70 13.24
C PHE A 220 -7.72 11.25 13.53
N GLY A 221 -8.33 10.25 12.89
CA GLY A 221 -7.99 8.84 13.06
C GLY A 221 -8.64 8.17 14.28
N ASP A 222 -9.42 8.91 15.07
CA ASP A 222 -10.22 8.41 16.20
C ASP A 222 -11.74 8.38 15.90
N GLY A 223 -12.10 8.56 14.63
CA GLY A 223 -13.49 8.66 14.17
C GLY A 223 -14.05 10.09 14.15
N THR A 224 -13.30 11.08 14.66
CA THR A 224 -13.71 12.49 14.61
C THR A 224 -13.06 13.24 13.45
N SER A 225 -13.59 14.41 13.12
CA SER A 225 -13.18 15.17 11.93
C SER A 225 -13.47 16.67 12.06
N SER A 226 -12.84 17.49 11.22
CA SER A 226 -13.06 18.95 11.16
C SER A 226 -12.83 19.51 9.75
N SER A 227 -13.39 20.68 9.44
CA SER A 227 -13.10 21.45 8.21
C SER A 227 -12.42 22.80 8.51
N GLU A 228 -12.11 23.07 9.77
CA GLU A 228 -11.41 24.28 10.18
C GLU A 228 -9.97 24.34 9.63
N PRO A 229 -9.39 25.54 9.45
CA PRO A 229 -7.98 25.71 9.07
C PRO A 229 -7.02 25.18 10.09
N ASN A 230 -7.27 25.55 11.34
CA ASN A 230 -6.36 25.30 12.44
C ASN A 230 -7.13 24.66 13.60
N PRO A 231 -7.71 23.45 13.41
CA PRO A 231 -8.49 22.84 14.45
C PRO A 231 -7.59 22.44 15.62
N VAL A 232 -8.17 22.47 16.81
CA VAL A 232 -7.56 21.92 18.01
C VAL A 232 -8.33 20.67 18.39
N HIS A 233 -7.63 19.54 18.46
CA HIS A 233 -8.23 18.24 18.77
C HIS A 233 -7.63 17.66 20.04
N VAL A 234 -8.40 16.85 20.77
CA VAL A 234 -7.96 16.21 22.02
C VAL A 234 -8.11 14.69 21.89
N TYR A 235 -6.99 14.00 21.83
CA TYR A 235 -6.94 12.53 21.89
C TYR A 235 -7.07 12.09 23.34
N LYS A 236 -8.21 11.51 23.71
CA LYS A 236 -8.55 11.18 25.11
C LYS A 236 -7.88 9.90 25.60
N GLU A 237 -7.71 8.93 24.72
CA GLU A 237 -7.15 7.62 25.03
C GLU A 237 -5.75 7.47 24.43
N PRO A 238 -4.81 6.79 25.12
CA PRO A 238 -3.51 6.47 24.56
C PRO A 238 -3.63 5.67 23.27
N GLY A 239 -2.81 5.98 22.27
CA GLY A 239 -2.80 5.23 21.01
C GLY A 239 -2.06 5.95 19.90
N LEU A 240 -1.68 5.20 18.87
CA LEU A 240 -1.17 5.76 17.63
C LEU A 240 -2.36 6.17 16.74
N TYR A 241 -2.48 7.47 16.48
CA TYR A 241 -3.48 8.02 15.57
C TYR A 241 -2.82 8.53 14.28
N ILE A 242 -3.46 8.28 13.14
CA ILE A 242 -3.05 8.82 11.85
C ILE A 242 -4.05 9.90 11.45
N ALA A 243 -3.70 11.15 11.71
CA ALA A 243 -4.51 12.30 11.31
C ALA A 243 -4.29 12.60 9.83
N MET A 244 -5.34 12.62 9.03
CA MET A 244 -5.30 12.85 7.59
C MET A 244 -5.96 14.18 7.24
N LEU A 245 -5.23 15.03 6.50
CA LEU A 245 -5.80 16.20 5.84
C LEU A 245 -6.06 15.84 4.38
N THR A 246 -7.29 16.03 3.91
CA THR A 246 -7.65 15.99 2.48
C THR A 246 -7.98 17.40 2.03
N VAL A 247 -7.34 17.85 0.95
CA VAL A 247 -7.59 19.13 0.28
C VAL A 247 -8.22 18.87 -1.07
N THR A 248 -9.21 19.66 -1.47
CA THR A 248 -9.85 19.57 -2.79
C THR A 248 -9.93 20.94 -3.44
N ASP A 249 -9.51 21.00 -4.71
CA ASP A 249 -9.56 22.22 -5.51
C ASP A 249 -10.94 22.45 -6.14
N ASP A 250 -11.06 23.56 -6.87
CA ASP A 250 -12.29 23.95 -7.57
C ASP A 250 -12.61 23.06 -8.78
N ASN A 251 -11.64 22.27 -9.25
CA ASN A 251 -11.82 21.28 -10.31
C ASN A 251 -12.29 19.91 -9.77
N GLY A 252 -12.42 19.77 -8.45
CA GLY A 252 -12.77 18.51 -7.79
C GLY A 252 -11.61 17.54 -7.63
N LEU A 253 -10.37 17.96 -7.91
CA LEU A 253 -9.17 17.14 -7.67
C LEU A 253 -8.76 17.22 -6.20
N SER A 254 -8.40 16.08 -5.62
CA SER A 254 -8.01 15.99 -4.22
C SER A 254 -6.58 15.47 -4.03
N ALA A 255 -5.97 15.90 -2.94
CA ALA A 255 -4.73 15.34 -2.41
C ALA A 255 -4.82 15.30 -0.88
N SER A 256 -4.14 14.32 -0.29
CA SER A 256 -4.16 14.05 1.13
C SER A 256 -2.76 13.87 1.69
N THR A 257 -2.56 14.29 2.93
CA THR A 257 -1.32 14.03 3.68
C THR A 257 -1.68 13.54 5.07
N ALA A 258 -0.78 12.76 5.67
CA ALA A 258 -0.98 12.12 6.97
C ALA A 258 0.06 12.61 7.98
N LEU A 259 -0.35 12.72 9.24
CA LEU A 259 0.49 13.03 10.39
C LEU A 259 0.29 11.95 11.45
N SER A 260 1.38 11.39 11.95
CA SER A 260 1.35 10.44 13.07
C SER A 260 1.32 11.20 14.38
N ILE A 261 0.37 10.83 15.25
CA ILE A 261 0.24 11.36 16.61
C ILE A 261 0.32 10.18 17.59
N VAL A 262 1.17 10.28 18.61
CA VAL A 262 1.48 9.20 19.56
C VAL A 262 1.16 9.56 21.01
#